data_AF-A0A0M8V1C1-F1
#
_entry.id   AF-A0A0M8V1C1-F1
#
_cell.length_a   1.000
_cell.length_b   1.000
_cell.length_c   1.000
_cell.angle_alpha   90.00
_cell.angle_beta   90.00
_cell.angle_gamma   90.00
#
_symmetry.space_group_name_H-M   'P 1'
#
loop_
_entity.id
_entity.type
_entity.pdbx_description
1 polymer ?
#
loop_
_entity_poly.entity_id
_entity_poly.type
_entity_poly.pdbx_seq_one_letter_code
_entity_poly.pdbx_strand_id
1 'polypeptide(L)' 'MSSSTEALENARLTYEQHARTCRQCHADGAACAVAKHLLRIYNNARRDHMRAGGQATATS' A
#
# COMPACT_ATOMS: atom_id res chain seq x y z
N MET A 1 2.12 -17.65 3.40
CA MET A 1 2.37 -16.23 3.13
C MET A 1 3.09 -15.62 4.32
N SER A 2 4.04 -14.70 4.11
CA SER A 2 4.61 -13.92 5.21
C SER A 2 3.63 -12.81 5.61
N SER A 3 3.50 -12.54 6.91
CA SER A 3 2.61 -11.47 7.43
C SER A 3 2.85 -10.11 6.76
N SER A 4 4.10 -9.78 6.41
CA SER A 4 4.46 -8.55 5.69
C SER A 4 3.95 -8.52 4.24
N THR A 5 3.90 -9.67 3.56
CA THR A 5 3.36 -9.80 2.20
C THR A 5 1.86 -9.62 2.20
N GLU A 6 1.14 -10.21 3.17
CA GLU A 6 -0.31 -10.04 3.31
C GLU A 6 -0.69 -8.60 3.65
N ALA A 7 0.08 -7.94 4.54
CA ALA A 7 -0.12 -6.53 4.87
C ALA A 7 0.07 -5.61 3.65
N LEU A 8 1.09 -5.90 2.83
CA LEU A 8 1.34 -5.16 1.59
C LEU A 8 0.20 -5.33 0.58
N GLU A 9 -0.25 -6.56 0.35
CA GLU A 9 -1.32 -6.87 -0.59
C GLU A 9 -2.65 -6.23 -0.17
N ASN A 10 -3.02 -6.36 1.11
CA ASN A 10 -4.23 -5.73 1.65
C ASN A 10 -4.21 -4.20 1.53
N ALA A 11 -3.08 -3.56 1.85
CA ALA A 11 -2.94 -2.11 1.72
C ALA A 11 -3.04 -1.65 0.26
N ARG A 12 -2.48 -2.43 -0.68
CA ARG A 12 -2.58 -2.18 -2.12
C ARG A 12 -4.03 -2.26 -2.59
N LEU A 13 -4.71 -3.37 -2.31
CA LEU A 13 -6.11 -3.58 -2.73
C LEU A 13 -7.03 -2.49 -2.18
N THR A 14 -6.82 -2.09 -0.92
CA THR A 14 -7.61 -1.03 -0.28
C THR A 14 -7.44 0.32 -0.99
N TYR A 15 -6.19 0.70 -1.29
CA TYR A 15 -5.89 1.93 -2.02
C TYR A 15 -6.50 1.92 -3.44
N GLU A 16 -6.28 0.84 -4.20
CA GLU A 16 -6.76 0.73 -5.57
C GLU A 16 -8.30 0.72 -5.63
N GLN A 17 -8.95 0.01 -4.70
CA GLN A 17 -10.41 -0.02 -4.63
C GLN A 17 -10.99 1.35 -4.31
N HIS A 18 -10.36 2.10 -3.41
CA HIS A 18 -10.76 3.48 -3.14
C HIS A 18 -10.60 4.37 -4.38
N ALA A 19 -9.45 4.29 -5.07
CA ALA A 19 -9.20 5.09 -6.27
C ALA A 19 -10.23 4.81 -7.37
N ARG A 20 -10.68 3.56 -7.52
CA ARG A 20 -11.73 3.19 -8.50
C ARG A 20 -13.14 3.63 -8.12
N THR A 21 -13.47 3.67 -6.83
CA THR A 21 -14.85 3.89 -6.36
C THR A 21 -15.10 5.32 -5.85
N CYS A 22 -14.05 6.07 -5.54
CA CYS A 22 -14.17 7.44 -5.05
C CYS A 22 -14.46 8.39 -6.21
N ARG A 23 -15.63 9.04 -6.18
CA ARG A 23 -16.04 10.04 -7.19
C ARG A 23 -15.01 11.15 -7.38
N GLN A 24 -14.42 11.67 -6.30
CA GLN A 24 -13.43 12.74 -6.39
C GLN A 24 -12.14 12.28 -7.08
N CYS A 25 -11.64 11.09 -6.73
CA CYS A 25 -10.45 10.54 -7.36
C CYS A 25 -10.69 10.22 -8.85
N HIS A 26 -11.90 9.77 -9.18
CA HIS A 26 -12.29 9.46 -10.56
C HIS A 26 -12.57 10.71 -11.42
N ALA A 27 -13.13 11.76 -10.84
CA ALA A 27 -13.57 12.96 -11.58
C ALA A 27 -12.41 13.91 -11.89
N ASP A 28 -11.54 14.17 -10.91
CA ASP A 28 -10.52 15.24 -11.02
C ASP A 28 -9.12 14.70 -11.30
N GLY A 29 -8.92 13.37 -11.23
CA GLY A 29 -7.59 12.73 -11.23
C GLY A 29 -6.72 13.09 -10.01
N ALA A 30 -7.16 14.01 -9.17
CA ALA A 30 -6.49 14.41 -7.94
C ALA A 30 -6.85 13.46 -6.79
N ALA A 31 -5.83 12.91 -6.12
CA ALA A 31 -6.01 12.06 -4.95
C ALA A 31 -6.68 12.85 -3.80
N CYS A 32 -7.85 12.38 -3.35
CA CYS A 32 -8.52 12.94 -2.18
C CYS A 32 -7.73 12.65 -0.88
N ALA A 33 -8.13 13.25 0.24
CA ALA A 33 -7.43 13.06 1.52
C ALA A 33 -7.37 11.58 1.96
N VAL A 34 -8.44 10.82 1.71
CA VAL A 34 -8.49 9.38 2.03
C VAL A 34 -7.54 8.61 1.11
N ALA A 35 -7.55 8.86 -0.20
CA ALA A 35 -6.60 8.25 -1.14
C ALA A 35 -5.14 8.54 -0.74
N LYS A 36 -4.82 9.76 -0.33
CA LYS A 36 -3.49 10.13 0.20
C LYS A 36 -3.12 9.35 1.46
N HIS A 37 -4.08 9.15 2.37
CA HIS A 37 -3.87 8.36 3.57
C HIS A 37 -3.61 6.87 3.25
N LEU A 38 -4.45 6.27 2.39
CA LEU A 38 -4.29 4.89 1.94
C LEU A 38 -2.96 4.67 1.20
N LEU A 39 -2.58 5.61 0.34
CA LEU A 39 -1.30 5.58 -0.35
C LEU A 39 -0.11 5.64 0.62
N ARG A 40 -0.21 6.40 1.71
CA ARG A 40 0.80 6.43 2.77
C ARG A 40 0.92 5.07 3.46
N ILE A 41 -0.20 4.43 3.79
CA ILE A 41 -0.23 3.08 4.39
C ILE A 41 0.42 2.06 3.46
N TYR A 42 0.02 2.03 2.18
CA TYR A 42 0.63 1.15 1.18
C TYR A 42 2.14 1.33 1.07
N ASN A 43 2.62 2.58 1.02
CA ASN A 43 4.05 2.85 0.95
C ASN A 43 4.80 2.44 2.22
N ASN A 44 4.18 2.52 3.40
CA ASN A 44 4.76 1.99 4.63
C ASN A 44 4.90 0.47 4.56
N ALA A 45 3.81 -0.23 4.24
CA ALA A 45 3.82 -1.69 4.10
C ALA A 45 4.84 -2.17 3.05
N ARG A 46 4.99 -1.44 1.95
CA ARG A 46 6.00 -1.74 0.91
C ARG A 46 7.42 -1.63 1.45
N ARG A 47 7.71 -0.59 2.24
CA ARG A 47 9.02 -0.42 2.88
C ARG A 47 9.30 -1.52 3.88
N ASP A 48 8.32 -1.91 4.67
CA ASP A 48 8.48 -2.96 5.68
C ASP A 48 8.65 -4.34 5.04
N HIS A 49 7.93 -4.61 3.94
CA HIS A 49 8.14 -5.81 3.14
C HIS A 49 9.57 -5.88 2.57
N MET A 50 10.11 -4.78 2.04
CA MET A 50 11.49 -4.72 1.54
C MET A 50 12.51 -4.93 2.68
N ARG A 51 12.24 -4.40 3.89
CA ARG A 51 13.09 -4.63 5.07
C ARG A 51 13.07 -6.07 5.54
N ALA A 52 11.90 -6.70 5.54
CA ALA A 52 11.76 -8.12 5.90
C ALA A 52 12.51 -9.01 4.90
N GLY A 53 12.46 -8.70 3.60
CA GLY A 53 13.24 -9.38 2.57
C GLY A 53 14.75 -9.16 2.69
N GLY A 54 15.18 -7.93 3.01
CA GLY A 54 16.60 -7.59 3.22
C GLY A 54 17.21 -8.20 4.49
N GLN A 55 16.42 -8.37 5.55
CA GLN A 55 16.83 -9.10 6.75
C GLN A 55 17.06 -10.58 6.48
N ALA A 56 16.23 -11.22 5.65
CA ALA A 56 16.42 -12.62 5.26
C ALA A 56 17.75 -12.85 4.51
N THR A 57 18.20 -11.88 3.70
CA THR A 57 19.48 -11.95 2.99
C THR A 57 20.71 -11.62 3.83
N ALA A 58 20.58 -10.87 4.93
CA ALA A 58 21.71 -10.45 5.76
C ALA A 58 22.13 -11.49 6.82
N THR A 59 21.28 -12.49 7.09
CA THR A 59 21.54 -13.60 8.02
C THR A 59 22.00 -14.90 7.33
N SER A 60 22.46 -14.84 6.07
CA SER A 60 22.98 -16.00 5.34
C SER A 60 24.51 -15.98 5.26
#